data_AF-A0A8X8XMU9-F1
#
_entry.id   AF-A0A8X8XMU9-F1
#
_cell.length_a   1.000
_cell.length_b   1.000
_cell.length_c   1.000
_cell.angle_alpha   90.00
_cell.angle_beta   90.00
_cell.angle_gamma   90.00
#
_symmetry.space_group_name_H-M   'P 1'
#
loop_
_entity.id
_entity.type
_entity.pdbx_description
1 polymer ?
#
loop_
_entity_poly.entity_id
_entity_poly.type
_entity_poly.pdbx_seq_one_letter_code
_entity_poly.pdbx_strand_id
1 'polypeptide(L)'
;MAECAKILSQFNRGNSAMQHYVGLRPMFDLEVMNEDAKLVLGDPGSQPSPSNVARGLSSLYKEITDTVRKEAATITAVFPSPNDVMLILVQRVLEDRIPKLLEKLLVKPSLLNPPRMEDGGLILYLRLLAVAYEKTQDLARDLRGVGCGDLDIEGLTESLFLPHKDIYIEYEQSSLRQMYKSKMEELRAESQQSLESSGTIGRSKGASISSSQQQISVTVVTEFVRWNEEAVSRCTLFSSQPAALAANVRAVFTCLLDQVSLYITEGLERSRDSLTEAAALRERFVIGTSMSRRVAAAAASAAEAAAAAGESSFRSFMVAVQRCGSSVAIVQQYFANTISRLLLPVDGAHAASCEEMATAMSSAEGAAYKGLQQCIETVIAEVERLLSAEQKATDYRSPDDGIAPDHRPTNACTRVVAYLSRVLESAFTALEGLNKQAFLTELGNRLHKGLLNHWLKFTFNPSYGPELESGGLRLKRDITEYGEFVRSFNAPTVDEKFELLGIMANVFIVAPESLSTLFEGTPSIRKDAQRFIQLRDDYKSAKLAARLASLNGDQLSGY
;
A
#
# COMPACT_ATOMS: atom_id res chain seq x y z
N MET A 1 35.80 26.55 -59.83
CA MET A 1 35.82 25.48 -58.82
C MET A 1 35.40 24.13 -59.40
N ALA A 2 34.25 24.02 -60.07
CA ALA A 2 33.80 22.74 -60.65
C ALA A 2 34.80 22.08 -61.60
N GLU A 3 35.43 22.84 -62.51
CA GLU A 3 36.48 22.29 -63.39
C GLU A 3 37.71 21.80 -62.61
N CYS A 4 38.14 22.55 -61.59
CA CYS A 4 39.25 22.14 -60.73
C CYS A 4 38.92 20.86 -59.96
N ALA A 5 37.70 20.73 -59.43
CA ALA A 5 37.24 19.53 -58.74
C ALA A 5 37.21 18.30 -59.68
N LYS A 6 36.81 18.49 -60.94
CA LYS A 6 36.82 17.44 -61.97
C LYS A 6 38.23 17.00 -62.38
N ILE A 7 39.20 17.91 -62.36
CA ILE A 7 40.61 17.57 -62.60
C ILE A 7 41.18 16.84 -61.37
N LEU A 8 40.93 17.34 -60.17
CA LEU A 8 41.40 16.74 -58.92
C LEU A 8 40.78 15.36 -58.66
N SER A 9 39.55 15.08 -59.14
CA SER A 9 38.97 13.73 -59.04
C SER A 9 39.75 12.66 -59.80
N GLN A 10 40.58 13.05 -60.78
CA GLN A 10 41.46 12.12 -61.49
C GLN A 10 42.69 11.70 -60.66
N PHE A 11 42.98 12.43 -59.56
CA PHE A 11 44.11 12.16 -58.66
C PHE A 11 43.57 11.76 -57.28
N ASN A 12 43.75 10.48 -56.91
CA ASN A 12 43.28 9.92 -55.63
C ASN A 12 41.76 10.14 -55.37
N ARG A 13 40.94 10.05 -56.43
CA ARG A 13 39.48 10.30 -56.41
C ARG A 13 39.07 11.68 -55.87
N GLY A 14 40.00 12.61 -55.69
CA GLY A 14 39.72 13.94 -55.12
C GLY A 14 39.53 13.96 -53.59
N ASN A 15 39.80 12.87 -52.86
CA ASN A 15 39.53 12.75 -51.42
C ASN A 15 40.09 13.91 -50.59
N SER A 16 41.34 14.30 -50.81
CA SER A 16 41.97 15.41 -50.08
C SER A 16 41.27 16.75 -50.32
N ALA A 17 40.76 16.99 -51.54
CA ALA A 17 40.04 18.20 -51.86
C ALA A 17 38.65 18.24 -51.20
N MET A 18 37.97 17.09 -51.13
CA MET A 18 36.69 16.95 -50.43
C MET A 18 36.85 17.19 -48.92
N GLN A 19 37.84 16.54 -48.30
CA GLN A 19 38.16 16.72 -46.87
C GLN A 19 38.54 18.16 -46.54
N HIS A 20 39.37 18.80 -47.39
CA HIS A 20 39.75 20.19 -47.23
C HIS A 20 38.55 21.14 -47.41
N TYR A 21 37.65 20.87 -48.36
CA TYR A 21 36.42 21.65 -48.53
C TYR A 21 35.54 21.63 -47.27
N VAL A 22 35.27 20.43 -46.73
CA VAL A 22 34.47 20.25 -45.52
C VAL A 22 35.18 20.88 -44.31
N GLY A 23 36.50 20.73 -44.21
CA GLY A 23 37.27 21.26 -43.08
C GLY A 23 37.38 22.77 -43.03
N LEU A 24 37.10 23.48 -44.13
CA LEU A 24 37.04 24.93 -44.17
C LEU A 24 35.62 25.50 -43.97
N ARG A 25 34.61 24.66 -43.68
CA ARG A 25 33.26 25.17 -43.44
C ARG A 25 33.20 25.87 -42.08
N PRO A 26 32.74 27.14 -42.01
CA PRO A 26 32.70 27.91 -40.75
C PRO A 26 31.84 27.27 -39.64
N MET A 27 30.91 26.39 -40.01
CA MET A 27 30.06 25.69 -39.05
C MET A 27 30.82 24.80 -38.06
N PHE A 28 32.11 24.51 -38.33
CA PHE A 28 32.98 23.72 -37.45
C PHE A 28 33.94 24.57 -36.62
N ASP A 29 33.85 25.91 -36.71
CA ASP A 29 34.69 26.80 -35.94
C ASP A 29 34.32 26.72 -34.45
N LEU A 30 35.34 26.78 -33.58
CA LEU A 30 35.16 26.68 -32.13
C LEU A 30 34.26 27.79 -31.56
N GLU A 31 34.26 28.97 -32.16
CA GLU A 31 33.40 30.08 -31.77
C GLU A 31 31.92 29.73 -31.99
N VAL A 32 31.58 29.16 -33.15
CA VAL A 32 30.22 28.71 -33.47
C VAL A 32 29.78 27.62 -32.49
N MET A 33 30.61 26.62 -32.26
CA MET A 33 30.31 25.53 -31.31
C MET A 33 30.17 26.03 -29.86
N ASN A 34 30.82 27.13 -29.49
CA ASN A 34 30.64 27.75 -28.18
C ASN A 34 29.33 28.55 -28.09
N GLU A 35 28.92 29.21 -29.16
CA GLU A 35 27.61 29.86 -29.24
C GLU A 35 26.47 28.84 -29.23
N ASP A 36 26.64 27.68 -29.88
CA ASP A 36 25.71 26.54 -29.81
C ASP A 36 25.45 26.13 -28.34
N ALA A 37 26.52 26.02 -27.56
CA ALA A 37 26.43 25.66 -26.15
C ALA A 37 25.69 26.72 -25.33
N LYS A 38 25.93 28.01 -25.58
CA LYS A 38 25.22 29.12 -24.91
C LYS A 38 23.73 29.15 -25.28
N LEU A 39 23.40 28.90 -26.54
CA LEU A 39 22.01 28.86 -27.01
C LEU A 39 21.21 27.76 -26.32
N VAL A 40 21.82 26.60 -26.09
CA VAL A 40 21.15 25.42 -25.52
C VAL A 40 21.14 25.43 -23.99
N LEU A 41 22.27 25.78 -23.37
CA LEU A 41 22.44 25.73 -21.91
C LEU A 41 21.98 27.02 -21.21
N GLY A 42 21.89 28.13 -21.93
CA GLY A 42 21.59 29.44 -21.36
C GLY A 42 22.78 30.04 -20.62
N ASP A 43 22.48 30.96 -19.69
CA ASP A 43 23.51 31.70 -18.95
C ASP A 43 24.27 30.80 -17.96
N PRO A 44 25.60 31.01 -17.80
CA PRO A 44 26.41 30.25 -16.86
C PRO A 44 25.86 30.37 -15.42
N GLY A 45 25.54 29.24 -14.81
CA GLY A 45 25.05 29.17 -13.42
C GLY A 45 23.54 29.04 -13.27
N SER A 46 22.77 29.14 -14.36
CA SER A 46 21.35 28.76 -14.35
C SER A 46 21.19 27.24 -14.49
N GLN A 47 20.26 26.65 -13.74
CA GLN A 47 19.94 25.23 -13.91
C GLN A 47 19.25 25.01 -15.26
N PRO A 48 19.75 24.08 -16.10
CA PRO A 48 19.15 23.82 -17.40
C PRO A 48 17.77 23.17 -17.22
N SER A 49 16.72 23.79 -17.78
CA SER A 49 15.40 23.18 -17.79
C SER A 49 15.24 22.26 -19.03
N PRO A 50 14.66 21.05 -18.90
CA PRO A 50 14.48 20.15 -20.04
C PRO A 50 13.71 20.78 -21.21
N SER A 51 12.74 21.65 -20.92
CA SER A 51 11.95 22.33 -21.95
C SER A 51 12.73 23.43 -22.69
N ASN A 52 13.58 24.19 -22.00
CA ASN A 52 14.45 25.18 -22.63
C ASN A 52 15.54 24.49 -23.46
N VAL A 53 16.14 23.43 -22.94
CA VAL A 53 17.13 22.62 -23.67
C VAL A 53 16.50 22.02 -24.92
N ALA A 54 15.29 21.44 -24.83
CA ALA A 54 14.59 20.91 -25.99
C ALA A 54 14.37 21.96 -27.09
N ARG A 55 13.99 23.19 -26.70
CA ARG A 55 13.81 24.31 -27.63
C ARG A 55 15.13 24.75 -28.25
N GLY A 56 16.18 24.89 -27.43
CA GLY A 56 17.52 25.25 -27.88
C GLY A 56 18.08 24.24 -28.87
N LEU A 57 18.02 22.94 -28.55
CA LEU A 57 18.43 21.85 -29.44
C LEU A 57 17.64 21.86 -30.73
N SER A 58 16.31 22.02 -30.67
CA SER A 58 15.47 22.06 -31.88
C SER A 58 15.86 23.23 -32.80
N SER A 59 16.15 24.40 -32.22
CA SER A 59 16.58 25.58 -32.98
C SER A 59 17.96 25.36 -33.61
N LEU A 60 18.91 24.83 -32.83
CA LEU A 60 20.26 24.54 -33.30
C LEU A 60 20.26 23.47 -34.40
N TYR A 61 19.56 22.36 -34.19
CA TYR A 61 19.51 21.26 -35.14
C TYR A 61 18.81 21.66 -36.44
N LYS A 62 17.81 22.54 -36.37
CA LYS A 62 17.24 23.16 -37.56
C LYS A 62 18.25 24.03 -38.30
N GLU A 63 19.02 24.86 -37.58
CA GLU A 63 20.09 25.68 -38.18
C GLU A 63 21.15 24.81 -38.87
N ILE A 64 21.62 23.76 -38.19
CA ILE A 64 22.55 22.77 -38.76
C ILE A 64 21.98 22.17 -40.04
N THR A 65 20.75 21.67 -40.02
CA THR A 65 20.10 21.08 -41.19
C THR A 65 19.96 22.08 -42.34
N ASP A 66 19.58 23.33 -42.06
CA ASP A 66 19.46 24.39 -43.06
C ASP A 66 20.81 24.73 -43.69
N THR A 67 21.86 24.77 -42.88
CA THR A 67 23.24 24.99 -43.32
C THR A 67 23.74 23.82 -44.17
N VAL A 68 23.51 22.57 -43.76
CA VAL A 68 23.85 21.37 -44.55
C VAL A 68 23.09 21.34 -45.88
N ARG A 69 21.82 21.78 -45.91
CA ARG A 69 21.04 21.86 -47.16
C ARG A 69 21.61 22.88 -48.15
N LYS A 70 22.10 24.02 -47.67
CA LYS A 70 22.78 25.02 -48.51
C LYS A 70 24.10 24.48 -49.06
N GLU A 71 24.86 23.78 -48.23
CA GLU A 71 26.11 23.12 -48.65
C GLU A 71 25.84 22.00 -49.65
N ALA A 72 24.79 21.21 -49.46
CA ALA A 72 24.39 20.16 -50.40
C ALA A 72 24.16 20.71 -51.82
N ALA A 73 23.44 21.82 -51.95
CA ALA A 73 23.22 22.48 -53.25
C ALA A 73 24.54 22.91 -53.91
N THR A 74 25.49 23.41 -53.11
CA THR A 74 26.83 23.80 -53.60
C THR A 74 27.65 22.58 -54.00
N ILE A 75 27.61 21.53 -53.19
CA ILE A 75 28.34 20.27 -53.40
C ILE A 75 27.87 19.60 -54.69
N THR A 76 26.56 19.52 -54.92
CA THR A 76 25.98 18.96 -56.16
C THR A 76 26.41 19.74 -57.40
N ALA A 77 26.60 21.05 -57.30
CA ALA A 77 27.02 21.89 -58.42
C ALA A 77 28.54 21.82 -58.70
N VAL A 78 29.36 21.51 -57.69
CA VAL A 78 30.83 21.62 -57.78
C VAL A 78 31.52 20.26 -57.94
N PHE A 79 31.07 19.22 -57.23
CA PHE A 79 31.82 17.97 -57.12
C PHE A 79 31.28 16.88 -58.06
N PRO A 80 32.16 16.10 -58.71
CA PRO A 80 31.75 14.97 -59.54
C PRO A 80 31.06 13.83 -58.77
N SER A 81 31.38 13.65 -57.48
CA SER A 81 30.76 12.67 -56.59
C SER A 81 30.17 13.35 -55.33
N PRO A 82 28.97 13.98 -55.44
CA PRO A 82 28.36 14.71 -54.35
C PRO A 82 28.11 13.87 -53.09
N ASN A 83 27.76 12.59 -53.25
CA ASN A 83 27.46 11.68 -52.15
C ASN A 83 28.67 11.45 -51.23
N ASP A 84 29.88 11.34 -51.78
CA ASP A 84 31.12 11.15 -51.00
C ASP A 84 31.42 12.38 -50.14
N VAL A 85 31.19 13.57 -50.69
CA VAL A 85 31.40 14.84 -49.96
C VAL A 85 30.32 15.03 -48.88
N MET A 86 29.06 14.70 -49.19
CA MET A 86 27.97 14.73 -48.22
C MET A 86 28.20 13.75 -47.07
N LEU A 87 28.75 12.56 -47.35
CA LEU A 87 29.14 11.59 -46.32
C LEU A 87 30.15 12.22 -45.35
N ILE A 88 31.23 12.82 -45.86
CA ILE A 88 32.25 13.49 -45.03
C ILE A 88 31.66 14.65 -44.23
N LEU A 89 30.79 15.47 -44.84
CA LEU A 89 30.16 16.61 -44.20
C LEU A 89 29.27 16.18 -43.03
N VAL A 90 28.35 15.25 -43.27
CA VAL A 90 27.39 14.79 -42.26
C VAL A 90 28.10 13.99 -41.16
N GLN A 91 29.09 13.16 -41.52
CA GLN A 91 29.94 12.48 -40.55
C GLN A 91 30.60 13.48 -39.61
N ARG A 92 31.19 14.56 -40.14
CA ARG A 92 31.83 15.59 -39.30
C ARG A 92 30.85 16.34 -38.41
N VAL A 93 29.60 16.56 -38.84
CA VAL A 93 28.56 17.11 -37.96
C VAL A 93 28.35 16.20 -36.75
N LEU A 94 28.20 14.90 -36.97
CA LEU A 94 27.92 13.92 -35.91
C LEU A 94 29.15 13.56 -35.06
N GLU A 95 30.37 13.69 -35.59
CA GLU A 95 31.61 13.33 -34.87
C GLU A 95 32.35 14.53 -34.24
N ASP A 96 32.03 15.77 -34.64
CA ASP A 96 32.72 16.96 -34.15
C ASP A 96 31.77 17.98 -33.51
N ARG A 97 30.77 18.47 -34.26
CA ARG A 97 29.89 19.56 -33.79
C ARG A 97 28.92 19.10 -32.69
N ILE A 98 28.22 18.00 -32.92
CA ILE A 98 27.23 17.47 -31.96
C ILE A 98 27.89 16.96 -30.67
N PRO A 99 28.97 16.18 -30.69
CA PRO A 99 29.59 15.65 -29.47
C PRO A 99 30.09 16.76 -28.53
N LYS A 100 30.72 17.82 -29.07
CA LYS A 100 31.19 18.96 -28.28
C LYS A 100 30.07 19.67 -27.50
N LEU A 101 28.86 19.70 -28.05
CA LEU A 101 27.69 20.21 -27.34
C LEU A 101 27.24 19.22 -26.27
N LEU A 102 27.11 17.94 -26.61
CA LEU A 102 26.65 16.89 -25.71
C LEU A 102 27.58 16.71 -24.50
N GLU A 103 28.89 16.86 -24.66
CA GLU A 103 29.87 16.83 -23.56
C GLU A 103 29.59 17.89 -22.49
N LYS A 104 29.13 19.08 -22.89
CA LYS A 104 28.77 20.17 -21.97
C LYS A 104 27.37 19.99 -21.38
N LEU A 105 26.45 19.39 -22.13
CA LEU A 105 25.05 19.19 -21.72
C LEU A 105 24.87 17.97 -20.79
N LEU A 106 25.52 16.85 -21.10
CA LEU A 106 25.31 15.55 -20.45
C LEU A 106 26.43 15.23 -19.45
N VAL A 107 26.69 16.16 -18.54
CA VAL A 107 27.64 15.93 -17.45
C VAL A 107 27.08 14.90 -16.48
N LYS A 108 27.75 13.75 -16.36
CA LYS A 108 27.31 12.64 -15.50
C LYS A 108 27.40 13.03 -14.02
N PRO A 109 26.28 13.03 -13.27
CA PRO A 109 26.31 13.30 -11.83
C PRO A 109 26.90 12.10 -11.06
N SER A 110 27.45 12.34 -9.87
CA SER A 110 27.95 11.25 -9.02
C SER A 110 26.80 10.45 -8.42
N LEU A 111 26.83 9.12 -8.52
CA LEU A 111 25.87 8.25 -7.81
C LEU A 111 26.19 8.13 -6.30
N LEU A 112 27.46 8.31 -5.91
CA LEU A 112 27.87 8.26 -4.51
C LEU A 112 27.45 9.52 -3.74
N ASN A 113 27.57 10.67 -4.40
CA ASN A 113 27.17 11.97 -3.86
C ASN A 113 26.20 12.63 -4.84
N PRO A 114 24.93 12.15 -4.89
CA PRO A 114 23.96 12.65 -5.85
C PRO A 114 23.62 14.13 -5.58
N PRO A 115 23.33 14.92 -6.64
CA PRO A 115 22.81 16.28 -6.50
C PRO A 115 21.56 16.28 -5.63
N ARG A 116 21.33 17.35 -4.87
CA ARG A 116 20.12 17.47 -4.03
C ARG A 116 18.88 17.56 -4.91
N MET A 117 17.71 17.20 -4.36
CA MET A 117 16.45 17.33 -5.08
C MET A 117 16.11 18.80 -5.41
N GLU A 118 16.52 19.74 -4.56
CA GLU A 118 16.40 21.19 -4.81
C GLU A 118 17.21 21.65 -6.03
N ASP A 119 18.34 20.98 -6.29
CA ASP A 119 19.21 21.18 -7.45
C ASP A 119 18.84 20.24 -8.62
N GLY A 120 17.59 19.77 -8.69
CA GLY A 120 17.08 18.93 -9.77
C GLY A 120 17.37 17.43 -9.65
N GLY A 121 18.22 17.00 -8.72
CA GLY A 121 18.52 15.58 -8.43
C GLY A 121 19.09 14.79 -9.62
N LEU A 122 19.13 13.46 -9.49
CA LEU A 122 19.54 12.57 -10.59
C LEU A 122 18.53 12.59 -11.75
N ILE A 123 17.25 12.86 -11.46
CA ILE A 123 16.18 12.90 -12.46
C ILE A 123 16.40 13.96 -13.53
N LEU A 124 17.05 15.09 -13.19
CA LEU A 124 17.36 16.12 -14.15
C LEU A 124 18.27 15.60 -15.26
N TYR A 125 19.37 14.92 -14.90
CA TYR A 125 20.29 14.32 -15.87
C TYR A 125 19.56 13.33 -16.80
N LEU A 126 18.69 12.47 -16.26
CA LEU A 126 17.93 11.49 -17.04
C LEU A 126 16.95 12.16 -18.02
N ARG A 127 16.29 13.25 -17.60
CA ARG A 127 15.42 14.05 -18.47
C ARG A 127 16.20 14.75 -19.57
N LEU A 128 17.36 15.34 -19.26
CA LEU A 128 18.24 15.96 -20.25
C LEU A 128 18.78 14.95 -21.25
N LEU A 129 19.17 13.75 -20.79
CA LEU A 129 19.60 12.64 -21.64
C LEU A 129 18.49 12.24 -22.63
N ALA A 130 17.26 12.10 -22.16
CA ALA A 130 16.11 11.75 -23.00
C ALA A 130 15.85 12.82 -24.07
N VAL A 131 15.83 14.09 -23.67
CA VAL A 131 15.66 15.23 -24.60
C VAL A 131 16.78 15.28 -25.63
N ALA A 132 18.04 15.15 -25.21
CA ALA A 132 19.18 15.20 -26.10
C ALA A 132 19.14 14.06 -27.12
N TYR A 133 18.82 12.84 -26.69
CA TYR A 133 18.71 11.68 -27.56
C TYR A 133 17.58 11.82 -28.58
N GLU A 134 16.36 12.17 -28.13
CA GLU A 134 15.21 12.38 -29.02
C GLU A 134 15.51 13.44 -30.08
N LYS A 135 16.07 14.59 -29.67
CA LYS A 135 16.40 15.66 -30.63
C LYS A 135 17.53 15.29 -31.58
N THR A 136 18.50 14.48 -31.14
CA THR A 136 19.55 14.02 -32.05
C THR A 136 19.01 13.00 -33.05
N GLN A 137 18.02 12.18 -32.66
CA GLN A 137 17.30 11.32 -33.61
C GLN A 137 16.45 12.12 -34.61
N ASP A 138 15.83 13.23 -34.19
CA ASP A 138 15.15 14.17 -35.09
C ASP A 138 16.14 14.73 -36.13
N LEU A 139 17.30 15.22 -35.67
CA LEU A 139 18.37 15.71 -36.54
C LEU A 139 18.86 14.64 -37.52
N ALA A 140 19.07 13.41 -37.05
CA ALA A 140 19.49 12.29 -37.88
C ALA A 140 18.51 12.02 -39.04
N ARG A 141 17.20 12.07 -38.77
CA ARG A 141 16.16 11.93 -39.80
C ARG A 141 16.19 13.09 -40.79
N ASP A 142 16.34 14.31 -40.31
CA ASP A 142 16.41 15.51 -41.15
C ASP A 142 17.64 15.49 -42.07
N LEU A 143 18.82 15.14 -41.54
CA LEU A 143 20.06 15.03 -42.32
C LEU A 143 19.99 13.91 -43.36
N ARG A 144 19.36 12.77 -43.02
CA ARG A 144 19.09 11.72 -44.01
C ARG A 144 18.19 12.22 -45.14
N GLY A 145 17.19 13.04 -44.82
CA GLY A 145 16.31 13.66 -45.81
C GLY A 145 17.03 14.65 -46.75
N VAL A 146 18.09 15.32 -46.28
CA VAL A 146 18.93 16.20 -47.12
C VAL A 146 19.85 15.40 -48.05
N GLY A 147 20.31 14.22 -47.60
CA GLY A 147 21.17 13.32 -48.36
C GLY A 147 22.56 13.19 -47.72
N CYS A 148 22.93 11.97 -47.34
CA CYS A 148 24.13 11.70 -46.54
C CYS A 148 25.04 10.61 -47.13
N GLY A 149 24.87 10.26 -48.40
CA GLY A 149 25.55 9.11 -49.01
C GLY A 149 25.21 7.79 -48.29
N ASP A 150 26.18 6.88 -48.23
CA ASP A 150 26.05 5.57 -47.59
C ASP A 150 26.39 5.60 -46.08
N LEU A 151 26.29 6.77 -45.44
CA LEU A 151 26.60 6.95 -44.02
C LEU A 151 25.55 6.25 -43.14
N ASP A 152 26.01 5.41 -42.21
CA ASP A 152 25.17 4.87 -41.13
C ASP A 152 24.93 5.93 -40.05
N ILE A 153 24.07 6.91 -40.36
CA ILE A 153 23.69 7.98 -39.43
C ILE A 153 23.05 7.41 -38.16
N GLU A 154 22.28 6.32 -38.26
CA GLU A 154 21.64 5.71 -37.10
C GLU A 154 22.69 5.13 -36.16
N GLY A 155 23.63 4.34 -36.68
CA GLY A 155 24.75 3.81 -35.91
C GLY A 155 25.61 4.90 -35.27
N LEU A 156 25.92 5.98 -36.01
CA LEU A 156 26.65 7.12 -35.45
C LEU A 156 25.86 7.80 -34.33
N THR A 157 24.56 8.05 -34.53
CA THR A 157 23.69 8.64 -33.51
C THR A 157 23.64 7.77 -32.25
N GLU A 158 23.49 6.45 -32.39
CA GLU A 158 23.53 5.53 -31.25
C GLU A 158 24.87 5.59 -30.52
N SER A 159 25.99 5.65 -31.26
CA SER A 159 27.34 5.67 -30.68
C SER A 159 27.58 6.85 -29.75
N LEU A 160 26.96 8.01 -30.01
CA LEU A 160 27.05 9.21 -29.17
C LEU A 160 26.46 8.99 -27.78
N PHE A 161 25.46 8.12 -27.65
CA PHE A 161 24.71 7.91 -26.42
C PHE A 161 25.02 6.59 -25.73
N LEU A 162 25.72 5.64 -26.38
CA LEU A 162 26.15 4.37 -25.77
C LEU A 162 26.76 4.56 -24.37
N PRO A 163 27.72 5.48 -24.12
CA PRO A 163 28.32 5.65 -22.80
C PRO A 163 27.33 6.07 -21.70
N HIS A 164 26.17 6.62 -22.07
CA HIS A 164 25.11 7.02 -21.17
C HIS A 164 24.03 5.93 -21.05
N LYS A 165 23.72 5.23 -22.15
CA LYS A 165 22.74 4.14 -22.21
C LYS A 165 23.22 2.90 -21.45
N ASP A 166 24.51 2.58 -21.47
CA ASP A 166 25.06 1.40 -20.79
C ASP A 166 24.86 1.43 -19.26
N ILE A 167 24.90 2.63 -18.67
CA ILE A 167 24.73 2.86 -17.22
C ILE A 167 23.35 3.43 -16.87
N TYR A 168 22.47 3.60 -17.85
CA TYR A 168 21.19 4.31 -17.69
C TYR A 168 20.36 3.73 -16.54
N ILE A 169 20.23 2.41 -16.50
CA ILE A 169 19.32 1.76 -15.55
C ILE A 169 19.77 1.95 -14.10
N GLU A 170 21.07 2.03 -13.83
CA GLU A 170 21.60 2.29 -12.49
C GLU A 170 21.24 3.70 -12.01
N TYR A 171 21.32 4.69 -12.91
CA TYR A 171 20.91 6.07 -12.62
C TYR A 171 19.40 6.18 -12.44
N GLU A 172 18.62 5.49 -13.26
CA GLU A 172 17.16 5.49 -13.18
C GLU A 172 16.67 4.92 -11.83
N GLN A 173 17.19 3.76 -11.43
CA GLN A 173 16.86 3.17 -10.13
C GLN A 173 17.33 4.06 -8.97
N SER A 174 18.52 4.65 -9.06
CA SER A 174 19.03 5.57 -8.03
C SER A 174 18.19 6.84 -7.92
N SER A 175 17.74 7.38 -9.05
CA SER A 175 16.83 8.52 -9.13
C SER A 175 15.47 8.21 -8.47
N LEU A 176 14.85 7.07 -8.80
CA LEU A 176 13.60 6.63 -8.17
C LEU A 176 13.73 6.51 -6.65
N ARG A 177 14.83 5.90 -6.16
CA ARG A 177 15.12 5.80 -4.71
C ARG A 177 15.33 7.16 -4.07
N GLN A 178 15.99 8.10 -4.76
CA GLN A 178 16.21 9.46 -4.28
C GLN A 178 14.88 10.21 -4.14
N MET A 179 14.00 10.14 -5.15
CA MET A 179 12.67 10.75 -5.10
C MET A 179 11.82 10.18 -3.97
N TYR A 180 11.83 8.85 -3.79
CA TYR A 180 11.17 8.20 -2.66
C TYR A 180 11.68 8.71 -1.31
N LYS A 181 13.00 8.74 -1.11
CA LYS A 181 13.60 9.23 0.14
C LYS A 181 13.18 10.67 0.44
N SER A 182 13.28 11.56 -0.55
CA SER A 182 12.88 12.96 -0.42
C SER A 182 11.39 13.09 -0.06
N LYS A 183 10.52 12.31 -0.70
CA LYS A 183 9.09 12.34 -0.41
C LYS A 183 8.77 11.84 1.00
N MET A 184 9.46 10.79 1.45
CA MET A 184 9.30 10.30 2.81
C MET A 184 9.81 11.29 3.85
N GLU A 185 10.84 12.09 3.55
CA GLU A 185 11.31 13.20 4.40
C GLU A 185 10.31 14.35 4.43
N GLU A 186 9.77 14.77 3.29
CA GLU A 186 8.70 15.76 3.16
C GLU A 186 7.49 15.40 4.03
N LEU A 187 6.97 14.18 3.85
CA LEU A 187 5.83 13.70 4.63
C LEU A 187 6.14 13.77 6.13
N ARG A 188 7.35 13.34 6.56
CA ARG A 188 7.74 13.36 7.98
C ARG A 188 7.79 14.78 8.54
N ALA A 189 8.28 15.75 7.75
CA ALA A 189 8.32 17.15 8.14
C ALA A 189 6.90 17.75 8.27
N GLU A 190 6.00 17.46 7.34
CA GLU A 190 4.58 17.87 7.42
C GLU A 190 3.90 17.37 8.70
N SER A 191 4.21 16.13 9.09
CA SER A 191 3.70 15.55 10.33
C SER A 191 4.19 16.26 11.59
N GLN A 192 5.46 16.69 11.62
CA GLN A 192 6.04 17.41 12.77
C GLN A 192 5.43 18.81 12.91
N GLN A 193 5.26 19.53 11.79
CA GLN A 193 4.63 20.85 11.79
C GLN A 193 3.15 20.80 12.22
N SER A 194 2.43 19.73 11.85
CA SER A 194 1.05 19.51 12.31
C SER A 194 0.96 19.27 13.82
N LEU A 195 1.99 18.71 14.46
CA LEU A 195 2.02 18.47 15.91
C LEU A 195 2.34 19.77 16.67
N GLU A 196 3.25 20.60 16.16
CA GLU A 196 3.66 21.87 16.79
C GLU A 196 2.57 22.94 16.74
N SER A 197 1.86 23.05 15.62
CA SER A 197 0.75 24.01 15.45
C SER A 197 -0.47 23.72 16.33
N SER A 198 -0.67 22.45 16.73
CA SER A 198 -1.76 22.05 17.63
C SER A 198 -1.46 22.32 19.12
N GLY A 199 -0.20 22.65 19.46
CA GLY A 199 0.28 22.85 20.83
C GLY A 199 -0.04 24.22 21.47
N THR A 200 -0.68 25.15 20.75
CA THR A 200 -0.85 26.56 21.22
C THR A 200 -2.29 26.96 21.61
N ILE A 201 -3.28 26.07 21.55
CA ILE A 201 -4.66 26.41 21.93
C ILE A 201 -5.15 25.56 23.12
N GLY A 202 -5.14 26.18 24.30
CA GLY A 202 -6.14 25.99 25.36
C GLY A 202 -6.27 24.59 26.00
N ARG A 203 -5.77 24.46 27.24
CA ARG A 203 -6.21 23.43 28.22
C ARG A 203 -7.74 23.44 28.36
N SER A 204 -8.43 22.57 27.63
CA SER A 204 -9.78 22.11 27.97
C SER A 204 -9.83 20.59 27.80
N LYS A 205 -10.10 19.89 28.91
CA LYS A 205 -10.17 18.44 29.00
C LYS A 205 -11.47 17.97 28.35
N GLY A 206 -11.36 17.31 27.19
CA GLY A 206 -12.48 16.65 26.52
C GLY A 206 -12.06 16.00 25.20
N ALA A 207 -11.47 14.80 25.28
CA ALA A 207 -11.45 13.76 24.25
C ALA A 207 -11.57 14.14 22.74
N SER A 208 -10.66 14.97 22.23
CA SER A 208 -10.48 15.17 20.77
C SER A 208 -9.02 15.23 20.36
N ILE A 209 -8.16 14.40 20.95
CA ILE A 209 -6.82 14.14 20.43
C ILE A 209 -6.94 12.94 19.48
N SER A 210 -7.43 13.18 18.28
CA SER A 210 -7.46 12.19 17.20
C SER A 210 -7.10 12.88 15.90
N SER A 211 -6.23 12.22 15.12
CA SER A 211 -6.15 12.27 13.65
C SER A 211 -5.02 13.00 12.91
N SER A 212 -3.82 13.18 13.47
CA SER A 212 -2.65 13.56 12.66
C SER A 212 -1.41 12.66 12.82
N GLN A 213 -1.62 11.37 13.09
CA GLN A 213 -0.59 10.38 12.76
C GLN A 213 -0.70 10.07 11.27
N GLN A 214 0.41 10.14 10.53
CA GLN A 214 0.51 9.91 9.09
C GLN A 214 -0.20 8.62 8.65
N GLN A 215 -1.47 8.76 8.28
CA GLN A 215 -2.21 7.67 7.64
C GLN A 215 -1.64 7.45 6.24
N ILE A 216 -1.73 6.21 5.75
CA ILE A 216 -1.44 5.87 4.36
C ILE A 216 -2.24 6.83 3.46
N SER A 217 -1.60 7.41 2.44
CA SER A 217 -2.28 8.25 1.45
C SER A 217 -2.17 7.62 0.07
N VAL A 218 -3.32 7.44 -0.57
CA VAL A 218 -3.43 6.89 -1.93
C VAL A 218 -2.78 7.84 -2.96
N THR A 219 -2.75 9.15 -2.67
CA THR A 219 -2.13 10.14 -3.55
C THR A 219 -0.61 9.99 -3.62
N VAL A 220 0.04 9.57 -2.53
CA VAL A 220 1.49 9.30 -2.50
C VAL A 220 1.84 8.11 -3.39
N VAL A 221 1.04 7.04 -3.35
CA VAL A 221 1.21 5.88 -4.23
C VAL A 221 0.96 6.25 -5.69
N THR A 222 -0.01 7.12 -5.96
CA THR A 222 -0.24 7.66 -7.30
C THR A 222 0.98 8.44 -7.80
N GLU A 223 1.64 9.21 -6.92
CA GLU A 223 2.88 9.93 -7.25
C GLU A 223 4.02 8.97 -7.60
N PHE A 224 4.18 7.87 -6.84
CA PHE A 224 5.17 6.83 -7.15
C PHE A 224 4.93 6.19 -8.52
N VAL A 225 3.66 5.90 -8.85
CA VAL A 225 3.29 5.40 -10.18
C VAL A 225 3.64 6.41 -11.27
N ARG A 226 3.39 7.70 -11.07
CA ARG A 226 3.76 8.74 -12.05
C ARG A 226 5.26 8.83 -12.29
N TRP A 227 6.08 8.70 -11.25
CA TRP A 227 7.54 8.62 -11.43
C TRP A 227 7.94 7.39 -12.24
N ASN A 228 7.28 6.25 -11.99
CA ASN A 228 7.51 5.03 -12.74
C ASN A 228 7.06 5.13 -14.21
N GLU A 229 5.91 5.77 -14.49
CA GLU A 229 5.45 6.03 -15.86
C GLU A 229 6.46 6.86 -16.65
N GLU A 230 7.04 7.87 -16.01
CA GLU A 230 8.09 8.69 -16.60
C GLU A 230 9.36 7.87 -16.90
N ALA A 231 9.74 6.99 -15.97
CA ALA A 231 10.88 6.08 -16.14
C ALA A 231 10.62 5.05 -17.25
N VAL A 232 9.42 4.47 -17.33
CA VAL A 232 9.01 3.53 -18.40
C VAL A 232 9.02 4.21 -19.77
N SER A 233 8.63 5.49 -19.84
CA SER A 233 8.73 6.28 -21.07
C SER A 233 10.18 6.40 -21.54
N ARG A 234 11.13 6.65 -20.63
CA ARG A 234 12.57 6.65 -20.93
C ARG A 234 13.10 5.26 -21.30
N CYS A 235 12.64 4.20 -20.63
CA CYS A 235 13.00 2.82 -20.99
C CYS A 235 12.60 2.52 -22.43
N THR A 236 11.40 2.93 -22.84
CA THR A 236 10.88 2.77 -24.20
C THR A 236 11.69 3.57 -25.22
N LEU A 237 12.13 4.79 -24.85
CA LEU A 237 12.97 5.62 -25.69
C LEU A 237 14.36 5.02 -25.92
N PHE A 238 15.02 4.53 -24.87
CA PHE A 238 16.41 4.05 -24.96
C PHE A 238 16.56 2.59 -25.40
N SER A 239 15.49 1.79 -25.33
CA SER A 239 15.58 0.35 -25.58
C SER A 239 14.92 -0.02 -26.90
N SER A 240 15.72 -0.22 -27.95
CA SER A 240 15.24 -0.63 -29.27
C SER A 240 14.92 -2.14 -29.34
N GLN A 241 15.55 -2.95 -28.48
CA GLN A 241 15.38 -4.40 -28.46
C GLN A 241 14.36 -4.81 -27.38
N PRO A 242 13.39 -5.70 -27.70
CA PRO A 242 12.36 -6.13 -26.74
C PRO A 242 12.93 -6.72 -25.44
N ALA A 243 14.02 -7.49 -25.52
CA ALA A 243 14.68 -8.07 -24.35
C ALA A 243 15.26 -7.00 -23.40
N ALA A 244 15.95 -5.99 -23.95
CA ALA A 244 16.49 -4.89 -23.17
C ALA A 244 15.39 -4.00 -22.58
N LEU A 245 14.33 -3.76 -23.36
CA LEU A 245 13.16 -3.01 -22.90
C LEU A 245 12.50 -3.71 -21.71
N ALA A 246 12.21 -5.00 -21.84
CA ALA A 246 11.61 -5.79 -20.76
C ALA A 246 12.50 -5.80 -19.51
N ALA A 247 13.82 -5.97 -19.66
CA ALA A 247 14.75 -5.93 -18.53
C ALA A 247 14.72 -4.57 -17.80
N ASN A 248 14.77 -3.47 -18.55
CA ASN A 248 14.74 -2.12 -17.98
C ASN A 248 13.38 -1.80 -17.34
N VAL A 249 12.27 -2.15 -17.99
CA VAL A 249 10.91 -1.97 -17.47
C VAL A 249 10.70 -2.75 -16.17
N ARG A 250 11.18 -4.00 -16.11
CA ARG A 250 11.16 -4.80 -14.87
C ARG A 250 11.95 -4.11 -13.77
N ALA A 251 13.19 -3.71 -14.05
CA ALA A 251 14.06 -3.08 -13.06
C ALA A 251 13.49 -1.78 -12.46
N VAL A 252 12.79 -0.95 -13.25
CA VAL A 252 12.10 0.25 -12.72
C VAL A 252 10.80 -0.13 -12.00
N PHE A 253 10.04 -1.12 -12.50
CA PHE A 253 8.81 -1.58 -11.86
C PHE A 253 9.08 -2.21 -10.49
N THR A 254 10.15 -3.00 -10.33
CA THR A 254 10.60 -3.53 -9.03
C THR A 254 10.87 -2.39 -8.04
N CYS A 255 11.46 -1.28 -8.48
CA CYS A 255 11.64 -0.11 -7.61
C CYS A 255 10.30 0.47 -7.12
N LEU A 256 9.29 0.54 -7.99
CA LEU A 256 7.93 0.95 -7.58
C LEU A 256 7.33 -0.03 -6.57
N LEU A 257 7.46 -1.34 -6.82
CA LEU A 257 6.96 -2.38 -5.92
C LEU A 257 7.59 -2.26 -4.52
N ASP A 258 8.91 -2.09 -4.45
CA ASP A 258 9.64 -1.91 -3.19
C ASP A 258 9.16 -0.66 -2.44
N GLN A 259 9.04 0.47 -3.14
CA GLN A 259 8.60 1.74 -2.56
C GLN A 259 7.18 1.67 -2.01
N VAL A 260 6.25 1.10 -2.78
CA VAL A 260 4.86 0.93 -2.35
C VAL A 260 4.79 -0.04 -1.17
N SER A 261 5.47 -1.19 -1.26
CA SER A 261 5.53 -2.20 -0.20
C SER A 261 6.02 -1.61 1.12
N LEU A 262 7.14 -0.88 1.11
CA LEU A 262 7.68 -0.22 2.30
C LEU A 262 6.70 0.81 2.85
N TYR A 263 6.17 1.70 1.99
CA TYR A 263 5.28 2.77 2.41
C TYR A 263 4.01 2.27 3.10
N ILE A 264 3.33 1.29 2.50
CA ILE A 264 2.07 0.76 3.05
C ILE A 264 2.32 -0.12 4.28
N THR A 265 3.40 -0.89 4.30
CA THR A 265 3.77 -1.72 5.47
C THR A 265 4.08 -0.85 6.67
N GLU A 266 4.96 0.14 6.53
CA GLU A 266 5.26 1.10 7.60
C GLU A 266 4.03 1.91 8.02
N GLY A 267 3.13 2.24 7.07
CA GLY A 267 1.87 2.91 7.37
C GLY A 267 0.92 2.06 8.23
N LEU A 268 0.79 0.76 7.92
CA LEU A 268 -0.02 -0.18 8.70
C LEU A 268 0.58 -0.41 10.09
N GLU A 269 1.90 -0.57 10.18
CA GLU A 269 2.59 -0.77 11.47
C GLU A 269 2.43 0.45 12.39
N ARG A 270 2.60 1.66 11.87
CA ARG A 270 2.36 2.89 12.65
C ARG A 270 0.91 3.02 13.11
N SER A 271 -0.06 2.66 12.25
CA SER A 271 -1.46 2.64 12.67
C SER A 271 -1.76 1.56 13.72
N ARG A 272 -0.99 0.46 13.73
CA ARG A 272 -1.09 -0.60 14.72
C ARG A 272 -0.50 -0.16 16.08
N ASP A 273 0.51 0.71 16.09
CA ASP A 273 1.08 1.22 17.34
C ASP A 273 0.02 1.92 18.21
N SER A 274 -0.94 2.63 17.62
CA SER A 274 -2.07 3.24 18.34
C SER A 274 -3.00 2.20 18.99
N LEU A 275 -3.14 1.00 18.40
CA LEU A 275 -3.85 -0.12 19.03
C LEU A 275 -3.07 -0.68 20.22
N THR A 276 -1.76 -0.79 20.07
CA THR A 276 -0.84 -1.26 21.12
C THR A 276 -0.83 -0.31 22.32
N GLU A 277 -0.77 1.00 22.07
CA GLU A 277 -0.86 2.02 23.12
C GLU A 277 -2.21 1.96 23.85
N ALA A 278 -3.31 1.84 23.11
CA ALA A 278 -4.64 1.66 23.69
C ALA A 278 -4.74 0.37 24.54
N ALA A 279 -4.10 -0.72 24.12
CA ALA A 279 -4.02 -1.95 24.89
C ALA A 279 -3.24 -1.77 26.20
N ALA A 280 -2.07 -1.12 26.15
CA ALA A 280 -1.27 -0.83 27.33
C ALA A 280 -2.01 0.07 28.34
N LEU A 281 -2.82 1.02 27.85
CA LEU A 281 -3.69 1.82 28.71
C LEU A 281 -4.70 0.95 29.45
N ARG A 282 -5.34 -0.02 28.78
CA ARG A 282 -6.29 -0.94 29.43
C ARG A 282 -5.64 -1.76 30.54
N GLU A 283 -4.47 -2.36 30.29
CA GLU A 283 -3.77 -3.24 31.25
C GLU A 283 -3.40 -2.52 32.56
N ARG A 284 -2.99 -1.25 32.46
CA ARG A 284 -2.63 -0.43 33.64
C ARG A 284 -3.77 -0.27 34.64
N PHE A 285 -5.03 -0.36 34.20
CA PHE A 285 -6.20 -0.17 35.06
C PHE A 285 -6.82 -1.48 35.59
N VAL A 286 -6.33 -2.65 35.14
CA VAL A 286 -6.81 -3.96 35.61
C VAL A 286 -6.15 -4.39 36.93
N ILE A 287 -4.98 -3.86 37.28
CA ILE A 287 -4.11 -4.38 38.38
C ILE A 287 -4.46 -3.83 39.80
N GLY A 288 -5.48 -2.98 39.94
CA GLY A 288 -5.80 -2.29 41.22
C GLY A 288 -6.91 -2.91 42.07
N THR A 289 -6.82 -4.16 42.52
CA THR A 289 -7.88 -4.83 43.34
C THR A 289 -7.86 -4.53 44.85
N SER A 290 -7.37 -3.36 45.28
CA SER A 290 -7.60 -2.87 46.65
C SER A 290 -7.70 -1.34 46.69
N MET A 291 -8.85 -0.79 46.30
CA MET A 291 -8.98 0.66 46.12
C MET A 291 -10.21 1.24 46.83
N SER A 292 -10.00 2.35 47.53
CA SER A 292 -11.05 3.10 48.24
C SER A 292 -12.11 3.65 47.28
N ARG A 293 -13.29 4.02 47.80
CA ARG A 293 -14.45 4.48 47.01
C ARG A 293 -14.15 5.63 46.02
N ARG A 294 -13.24 6.55 46.36
CA ARG A 294 -12.80 7.64 45.46
C ARG A 294 -11.93 7.16 44.31
N VAL A 295 -11.16 6.11 44.53
CA VAL A 295 -10.23 5.57 43.54
C VAL A 295 -10.95 4.63 42.57
N ALA A 296 -12.04 3.98 43.00
CA ALA A 296 -12.91 3.19 42.12
C ALA A 296 -13.57 4.04 41.00
N ALA A 297 -14.06 5.25 41.33
CA ALA A 297 -14.64 6.15 40.34
C ALA A 297 -13.60 6.67 39.32
N ALA A 298 -12.39 6.97 39.80
CA ALA A 298 -11.28 7.37 38.93
C ALA A 298 -10.84 6.21 38.02
N ALA A 299 -10.78 4.97 38.54
CA ALA A 299 -10.46 3.78 37.77
C ALA A 299 -11.52 3.48 36.70
N ALA A 300 -12.81 3.62 37.03
CA ALA A 300 -13.90 3.48 36.06
C ALA A 300 -13.81 4.52 34.94
N SER A 301 -13.57 5.80 35.27
CA SER A 301 -13.38 6.85 34.28
C SER A 301 -12.15 6.60 33.39
N ALA A 302 -11.07 6.05 33.95
CA ALA A 302 -9.87 5.72 33.19
C ALA A 302 -10.09 4.52 32.26
N ALA A 303 -10.85 3.52 32.70
CA ALA A 303 -11.23 2.38 31.87
C ALA A 303 -12.10 2.80 30.68
N GLU A 304 -13.06 3.71 30.87
CA GLU A 304 -13.85 4.30 29.77
C GLU A 304 -12.97 5.10 28.79
N ALA A 305 -11.98 5.85 29.30
CA ALA A 305 -11.04 6.56 28.43
C ALA A 305 -10.17 5.60 27.60
N ALA A 306 -9.71 4.49 28.19
CA ALA A 306 -8.96 3.46 27.48
C ALA A 306 -9.81 2.71 26.43
N ALA A 307 -11.10 2.49 26.73
CA ALA A 307 -12.07 1.95 25.78
C ALA A 307 -12.28 2.88 24.58
N ALA A 308 -12.48 4.18 24.82
CA ALA A 308 -12.62 5.18 23.76
C ALA A 308 -11.37 5.30 22.89
N ALA A 309 -10.17 5.24 23.49
CA ALA A 309 -8.91 5.18 22.75
C ALA A 309 -8.84 3.91 21.87
N GLY A 310 -9.22 2.75 22.41
CA GLY A 310 -9.31 1.50 21.65
C GLY A 310 -10.25 1.59 20.44
N GLU A 311 -11.43 2.18 20.62
CA GLU A 311 -12.40 2.37 19.52
C GLU A 311 -11.86 3.33 18.44
N SER A 312 -11.20 4.43 18.84
CA SER A 312 -10.59 5.37 17.91
C SER A 312 -9.43 4.73 17.13
N SER A 313 -8.57 3.97 17.81
CA SER A 313 -7.46 3.25 17.19
C SER A 313 -7.95 2.15 16.23
N PHE A 314 -9.02 1.42 16.60
CA PHE A 314 -9.67 0.45 15.71
C PHE A 314 -10.15 1.10 14.42
N ARG A 315 -10.91 2.21 14.53
CA ARG A 315 -11.43 2.94 13.37
C ARG A 315 -10.28 3.45 12.48
N SER A 316 -9.23 3.97 13.09
CA SER A 316 -8.05 4.48 12.38
C SER A 316 -7.33 3.37 11.61
N PHE A 317 -7.19 2.19 12.23
CA PHE A 317 -6.60 1.02 11.59
C PHE A 317 -7.45 0.50 10.43
N MET A 318 -8.78 0.46 10.57
CA MET A 318 -9.69 0.09 9.47
C MET A 318 -9.52 1.01 8.26
N VAL A 319 -9.40 2.33 8.48
CA VAL A 319 -9.10 3.29 7.39
C VAL A 319 -7.73 3.00 6.75
N ALA A 320 -6.71 2.68 7.55
CA ALA A 320 -5.39 2.33 7.01
C ALA A 320 -5.44 1.07 6.12
N VAL A 321 -6.18 0.03 6.53
CA VAL A 321 -6.38 -1.18 5.72
C VAL A 321 -7.09 -0.87 4.40
N GLN A 322 -8.15 -0.05 4.43
CA GLN A 322 -8.88 0.35 3.22
C GLN A 322 -7.97 1.11 2.23
N ARG A 323 -7.15 2.03 2.73
CA ARG A 323 -6.21 2.80 1.90
C ARG A 323 -5.05 1.94 1.38
N CYS A 324 -4.61 0.95 2.16
CA CYS A 324 -3.66 -0.07 1.71
C CYS A 324 -4.25 -0.85 0.52
N GLY A 325 -5.48 -1.36 0.63
CA GLY A 325 -6.15 -2.08 -0.46
C GLY A 325 -6.30 -1.22 -1.73
N SER A 326 -6.68 0.06 -1.57
CA SER A 326 -6.76 1.01 -2.69
C SER A 326 -5.40 1.25 -3.36
N SER A 327 -4.33 1.32 -2.56
CA SER A 327 -2.96 1.49 -3.06
C SER A 327 -2.48 0.29 -3.88
N VAL A 328 -2.76 -0.93 -3.39
CA VAL A 328 -2.46 -2.17 -4.12
C VAL A 328 -3.24 -2.22 -5.43
N ALA A 329 -4.52 -1.84 -5.43
CA ALA A 329 -5.34 -1.81 -6.64
C ALA A 329 -4.78 -0.85 -7.71
N ILE A 330 -4.25 0.31 -7.32
CA ILE A 330 -3.60 1.24 -8.26
C ILE A 330 -2.39 0.59 -8.93
N VAL A 331 -1.53 -0.09 -8.17
CA VAL A 331 -0.35 -0.77 -8.71
C VAL A 331 -0.76 -1.92 -9.64
N GLN A 332 -1.76 -2.71 -9.27
CA GLN A 332 -2.29 -3.79 -10.10
C GLN A 332 -2.89 -3.26 -11.41
N GLN A 333 -3.62 -2.15 -11.35
CA GLN A 333 -4.19 -1.51 -12.53
C GLN A 333 -3.10 -0.96 -13.46
N TYR A 334 -2.08 -0.31 -12.90
CA TYR A 334 -0.93 0.17 -13.65
C TYR A 334 -0.16 -0.98 -14.30
N PHE A 335 0.05 -2.09 -13.58
CA PHE A 335 0.66 -3.29 -14.13
C PHE A 335 -0.14 -3.84 -15.32
N ALA A 336 -1.45 -4.01 -15.16
CA ALA A 336 -2.32 -4.55 -16.21
C ALA A 336 -2.36 -3.66 -17.46
N ASN A 337 -2.45 -2.34 -17.28
CA ASN A 337 -2.62 -1.39 -18.38
C ASN A 337 -1.32 -1.09 -19.14
N THR A 338 -0.20 -1.03 -18.43
CA THR A 338 1.06 -0.50 -18.98
C THR A 338 2.15 -1.56 -18.99
N ILE A 339 2.55 -2.04 -17.81
CA ILE A 339 3.74 -2.89 -17.65
C ILE A 339 3.57 -4.23 -18.37
N SER A 340 2.43 -4.90 -18.18
CA SER A 340 2.14 -6.21 -18.74
C SER A 340 2.41 -6.26 -20.25
N ARG A 341 1.90 -5.28 -21.00
CA ARG A 341 2.07 -5.18 -22.46
C ARG A 341 3.52 -5.07 -22.89
N LEU A 342 4.37 -4.40 -22.12
CA LEU A 342 5.80 -4.23 -22.42
C LEU A 342 6.61 -5.49 -22.10
N LEU A 343 6.07 -6.41 -21.30
CA LEU A 343 6.73 -7.66 -20.91
C LEU A 343 6.31 -8.86 -21.77
N LEU A 344 5.10 -8.85 -22.35
CA LEU A 344 4.58 -9.95 -23.18
C LEU A 344 5.50 -10.40 -24.33
N PRO A 345 6.29 -9.53 -25.00
CA PRO A 345 7.19 -9.96 -26.07
C PRO A 345 8.37 -10.83 -25.61
N VAL A 346 8.61 -10.98 -24.30
CA VAL A 346 9.74 -11.72 -23.74
C VAL A 346 9.22 -12.85 -22.86
N ASP A 347 9.55 -14.09 -23.25
CA ASP A 347 9.11 -15.28 -22.54
C ASP A 347 9.50 -15.25 -21.06
N GLY A 348 8.53 -15.53 -20.19
CA GLY A 348 8.71 -15.57 -18.74
C GLY A 348 8.78 -14.20 -18.04
N ALA A 349 9.02 -13.10 -18.76
CA ALA A 349 9.17 -11.77 -18.14
C ALA A 349 7.89 -11.30 -17.42
N HIS A 350 6.72 -11.51 -18.03
CA HIS A 350 5.43 -11.19 -17.42
C HIS A 350 5.20 -12.00 -16.13
N ALA A 351 5.42 -13.32 -16.19
CA ALA A 351 5.20 -14.22 -15.05
C ALA A 351 6.13 -13.87 -13.87
N ALA A 352 7.41 -13.60 -14.15
CA ALA A 352 8.37 -13.18 -13.13
C ALA A 352 7.94 -11.88 -12.44
N SER A 353 7.44 -10.88 -13.19
CA SER A 353 6.96 -9.63 -12.57
C SER A 353 5.64 -9.80 -11.80
N CYS A 354 4.78 -10.74 -12.16
CA CYS A 354 3.63 -11.10 -11.33
C CYS A 354 4.06 -11.69 -9.98
N GLU A 355 5.08 -12.56 -9.98
CA GLU A 355 5.64 -13.14 -8.76
C GLU A 355 6.34 -12.09 -7.87
N GLU A 356 7.10 -11.18 -8.47
CA GLU A 356 7.71 -10.04 -7.76
C GLU A 356 6.62 -9.14 -7.14
N MET A 357 5.55 -8.84 -7.87
CA MET A 357 4.44 -8.05 -7.35
C MET A 357 3.75 -8.76 -6.17
N ALA A 358 3.47 -10.06 -6.29
CA ALA A 358 2.89 -10.84 -5.19
C ALA A 358 3.80 -10.86 -3.96
N THR A 359 5.11 -11.06 -4.15
CA THR A 359 6.10 -11.06 -3.08
C THR A 359 6.19 -9.69 -2.39
N ALA A 360 6.20 -8.61 -3.15
CA ALA A 360 6.26 -7.25 -2.61
C ALA A 360 5.00 -6.90 -1.79
N MET A 361 3.83 -7.43 -2.15
CA MET A 361 2.59 -7.15 -1.41
C MET A 361 2.41 -8.04 -0.15
N SER A 362 3.10 -9.19 -0.08
CA SER A 362 3.02 -10.14 1.04
C SER A 362 3.39 -9.53 2.40
N SER A 363 4.36 -8.60 2.44
CA SER A 363 4.76 -7.89 3.68
C SER A 363 3.62 -7.03 4.24
N ALA A 364 2.93 -6.30 3.37
CA ALA A 364 1.78 -5.49 3.71
C ALA A 364 0.59 -6.35 4.17
N GLU A 365 0.35 -7.48 3.51
CA GLU A 365 -0.66 -8.46 3.94
C GLU A 365 -0.38 -8.99 5.35
N GLY A 366 0.89 -9.32 5.64
CA GLY A 366 1.31 -9.75 6.97
C GLY A 366 1.12 -8.69 8.04
N ALA A 367 1.40 -7.41 7.74
CA ALA A 367 1.17 -6.29 8.65
C ALA A 367 -0.33 -6.05 8.90
N ALA A 368 -1.14 -6.08 7.83
CA ALA A 368 -2.59 -5.95 7.91
C ALA A 368 -3.20 -7.07 8.76
N TYR A 369 -2.80 -8.33 8.51
CA TYR A 369 -3.26 -9.50 9.27
C TYR A 369 -3.00 -9.34 10.78
N LYS A 370 -1.76 -9.00 11.17
CA LYS A 370 -1.41 -8.78 12.59
C LYS A 370 -2.27 -7.69 13.23
N GLY A 371 -2.46 -6.56 12.55
CA GLY A 371 -3.27 -5.48 13.10
C GLY A 371 -4.77 -5.80 13.14
N LEU A 372 -5.30 -6.59 12.18
CA LEU A 372 -6.67 -7.09 12.22
C LEU A 372 -6.90 -8.04 13.40
N GLN A 373 -5.93 -8.92 13.72
CA GLN A 373 -6.00 -9.75 14.93
C GLN A 373 -6.07 -8.89 16.19
N GLN A 374 -5.21 -7.86 16.29
CA GLN A 374 -5.21 -6.95 17.44
C GLN A 374 -6.47 -6.08 17.52
N CYS A 375 -7.11 -5.79 16.38
CA CYS A 375 -8.43 -5.16 16.32
C CYS A 375 -9.50 -6.06 16.97
N ILE A 376 -9.52 -7.36 16.64
CA ILE A 376 -10.42 -8.33 17.28
C ILE A 376 -10.15 -8.39 18.79
N GLU A 377 -8.88 -8.47 19.21
CA GLU A 377 -8.51 -8.44 20.63
C GLU A 377 -9.00 -7.18 21.34
N THR A 378 -8.88 -6.03 20.69
CA THR A 378 -9.35 -4.75 21.24
C THR A 378 -10.86 -4.72 21.41
N VAL A 379 -11.62 -5.21 20.43
CA VAL A 379 -13.09 -5.31 20.50
C VAL A 379 -13.50 -6.28 21.61
N ILE A 380 -12.89 -7.46 21.68
CA ILE A 380 -13.24 -8.49 22.67
C ILE A 380 -12.87 -8.05 24.09
N ALA A 381 -11.74 -7.38 24.30
CA ALA A 381 -11.37 -6.82 25.59
C ALA A 381 -12.42 -5.82 26.11
N GLU A 382 -12.98 -5.00 25.21
CA GLU A 382 -14.05 -4.07 25.58
C GLU A 382 -15.37 -4.77 25.86
N VAL A 383 -15.72 -5.81 25.09
CA VAL A 383 -16.87 -6.67 25.40
C VAL A 383 -16.74 -7.28 26.79
N GLU A 384 -15.58 -7.87 27.12
CA GLU A 384 -15.33 -8.47 28.44
C GLU A 384 -15.40 -7.44 29.58
N ARG A 385 -14.92 -6.22 29.35
CA ARG A 385 -15.04 -5.11 30.30
C ARG A 385 -16.49 -4.71 30.53
N LEU A 386 -17.27 -4.52 29.46
CA LEU A 386 -18.69 -4.17 29.54
C LEU A 386 -19.49 -5.26 30.27
N LEU A 387 -19.29 -6.52 29.90
CA LEU A 387 -19.89 -7.66 30.58
C LEU A 387 -19.56 -7.66 32.08
N SER A 388 -18.29 -7.45 32.44
CA SER A 388 -17.85 -7.45 33.84
C SER A 388 -18.35 -6.25 34.65
N ALA A 389 -18.55 -5.09 34.00
CA ALA A 389 -19.01 -3.86 34.65
C ALA A 389 -20.54 -3.82 34.83
N GLU A 390 -21.28 -4.41 33.89
CA GLU A 390 -22.73 -4.22 33.76
C GLU A 390 -23.57 -5.42 34.16
N GLN A 391 -23.00 -6.63 34.07
CA GLN A 391 -23.71 -7.85 34.39
C GLN A 391 -23.69 -8.10 35.90
N LYS A 392 -24.87 -8.08 36.52
CA LYS A 392 -25.03 -8.32 37.96
C LYS A 392 -25.39 -9.77 38.21
N ALA A 393 -24.95 -10.32 39.36
CA ALA A 393 -25.33 -11.67 39.78
C ALA A 393 -26.86 -11.86 39.86
N THR A 394 -27.57 -10.80 40.25
CA THR A 394 -29.04 -10.76 40.34
C THR A 394 -29.75 -10.84 38.99
N ASP A 395 -29.04 -10.65 37.88
CA ASP A 395 -29.65 -10.75 36.54
C ASP A 395 -30.05 -12.18 36.22
N TYR A 396 -29.30 -13.16 36.72
CA TYR A 396 -29.57 -14.59 36.52
C TYR A 396 -30.02 -15.33 37.79
N ARG A 397 -29.98 -14.64 38.93
CA ARG A 397 -30.43 -15.10 40.24
C ARG A 397 -31.29 -14.03 40.90
N SER A 398 -32.56 -13.97 40.52
CA SER A 398 -33.49 -13.00 41.11
C SER A 398 -33.87 -13.43 42.53
N PRO A 399 -33.84 -12.52 43.52
CA PRO A 399 -34.36 -12.79 44.86
C PRO A 399 -35.90 -12.88 44.82
N ASP A 400 -36.46 -13.72 45.69
CA ASP A 400 -37.91 -13.92 45.86
C ASP A 400 -38.53 -12.73 46.62
N ASP A 401 -38.59 -11.59 45.93
CA ASP A 401 -39.04 -10.30 46.48
C ASP A 401 -40.46 -9.92 45.99
N GLY A 402 -41.15 -10.79 45.24
CA GLY A 402 -42.51 -10.56 44.71
C GLY A 402 -42.62 -9.48 43.61
N ILE A 403 -41.49 -9.05 43.04
CA ILE A 403 -41.43 -8.08 41.93
C ILE A 403 -41.54 -8.85 40.60
N ALA A 404 -42.38 -8.38 39.68
CA ALA A 404 -42.56 -9.01 38.37
C ALA A 404 -41.23 -9.18 37.60
N PRO A 405 -40.97 -10.34 36.97
CA PRO A 405 -39.74 -10.61 36.24
C PRO A 405 -39.50 -9.65 35.07
N ASP A 406 -38.24 -9.23 34.90
CA ASP A 406 -37.83 -8.47 33.71
C ASP A 406 -37.48 -9.44 32.57
N HIS A 407 -38.32 -9.49 31.55
CA HIS A 407 -38.15 -10.34 30.37
C HIS A 407 -37.30 -9.69 29.26
N ARG A 408 -36.78 -8.48 29.48
CA ARG A 408 -35.90 -7.81 28.53
C ARG A 408 -34.48 -8.39 28.59
N PRO A 409 -33.68 -8.21 27.52
CA PRO A 409 -32.25 -8.45 27.59
C PRO A 409 -31.63 -7.71 28.78
N THR A 410 -30.57 -8.27 29.34
CA THR A 410 -29.84 -7.61 30.43
C THR A 410 -29.21 -6.31 29.94
N ASN A 411 -28.92 -5.40 30.88
CA ASN A 411 -28.26 -4.14 30.54
C ASN A 411 -26.89 -4.38 29.90
N ALA A 412 -26.16 -5.41 30.38
CA ALA A 412 -24.90 -5.84 29.82
C ALA A 412 -25.06 -6.27 28.35
N CYS A 413 -26.06 -7.09 28.03
CA CYS A 413 -26.36 -7.49 26.66
C CYS A 413 -26.63 -6.29 25.76
N THR A 414 -27.54 -5.41 26.18
CA THR A 414 -27.90 -4.20 25.43
C THR A 414 -26.69 -3.30 25.18
N ARG A 415 -25.84 -3.08 26.20
CA ARG A 415 -24.63 -2.25 26.07
C ARG A 415 -23.58 -2.86 25.15
N VAL A 416 -23.38 -4.19 25.21
CA VAL A 416 -22.44 -4.89 24.32
C VAL A 416 -22.91 -4.82 22.87
N VAL A 417 -24.18 -5.10 22.59
CA VAL A 417 -24.71 -5.03 21.21
C VAL A 417 -24.63 -3.61 20.66
N ALA A 418 -24.94 -2.59 21.47
CA ALA A 418 -24.80 -1.19 21.07
C ALA A 418 -23.34 -0.81 20.76
N TYR A 419 -22.38 -1.27 21.56
CA TYR A 419 -20.96 -1.08 21.31
C TYR A 419 -20.51 -1.76 20.02
N LEU A 420 -20.82 -3.04 19.84
CA LEU A 420 -20.44 -3.81 18.67
C LEU A 420 -21.02 -3.21 17.38
N SER A 421 -22.28 -2.80 17.41
CA SER A 421 -22.94 -2.14 16.28
C SER A 421 -22.21 -0.86 15.85
N ARG A 422 -21.77 -0.05 16.82
CA ARG A 422 -21.05 1.19 16.57
C ARG A 422 -19.61 0.97 16.08
N VAL A 423 -18.85 0.10 16.74
CA VAL A 423 -17.42 -0.09 16.41
C VAL A 423 -17.24 -0.81 15.08
N LEU A 424 -18.11 -1.78 14.75
CA LEU A 424 -17.97 -2.58 13.54
C LEU A 424 -18.42 -1.87 12.26
N GLU A 425 -19.07 -0.70 12.35
CA GLU A 425 -19.43 0.12 11.19
C GLU A 425 -18.20 0.36 10.29
N SER A 426 -17.05 0.74 10.87
CA SER A 426 -15.83 0.97 10.09
C SER A 426 -15.23 -0.32 9.51
N ALA A 427 -15.43 -1.47 10.15
CA ALA A 427 -14.98 -2.75 9.60
C ALA A 427 -15.85 -3.18 8.42
N PHE A 428 -17.16 -2.91 8.47
CA PHE A 428 -18.08 -3.22 7.38
C PHE A 428 -17.80 -2.43 6.11
N THR A 429 -17.24 -1.22 6.22
CA THR A 429 -16.86 -0.37 5.09
C THR A 429 -15.42 -0.56 4.63
N ALA A 430 -14.51 -0.95 5.51
CA ALA A 430 -13.09 -1.08 5.20
C ALA A 430 -12.71 -2.44 4.61
N LEU A 431 -13.40 -3.51 5.03
CA LEU A 431 -13.12 -4.87 4.58
C LEU A 431 -14.16 -5.33 3.56
N GLU A 432 -13.70 -6.05 2.54
CA GLU A 432 -14.55 -6.58 1.47
C GLU A 432 -14.29 -8.07 1.21
N GLY A 433 -15.24 -8.72 0.52
CA GLY A 433 -15.13 -10.11 0.07
C GLY A 433 -14.74 -11.10 1.17
N LEU A 434 -13.78 -11.97 0.86
CA LEU A 434 -13.32 -13.04 1.76
C LEU A 434 -12.61 -12.51 3.00
N ASN A 435 -11.95 -11.35 2.93
CA ASN A 435 -11.28 -10.74 4.09
C ASN A 435 -12.30 -10.28 5.14
N LYS A 436 -13.40 -9.67 4.70
CA LYS A 436 -14.53 -9.30 5.56
C LYS A 436 -15.12 -10.55 6.24
N GLN A 437 -15.37 -11.59 5.45
CA GLN A 437 -15.94 -12.85 5.94
C GLN A 437 -15.04 -13.53 6.98
N ALA A 438 -13.74 -13.63 6.71
CA ALA A 438 -12.78 -14.23 7.65
C ALA A 438 -12.70 -13.44 8.96
N PHE A 439 -12.63 -12.10 8.89
CA PHE A 439 -12.57 -11.23 10.07
C PHE A 439 -13.81 -11.37 10.95
N LEU A 440 -15.01 -11.30 10.36
CA LEU A 440 -16.27 -11.38 11.10
C LEU A 440 -16.52 -12.79 11.67
N THR A 441 -16.11 -13.83 10.95
CA THR A 441 -16.18 -15.21 11.45
C THR A 441 -15.30 -15.40 12.68
N GLU A 442 -14.05 -14.93 12.65
CA GLU A 442 -13.15 -15.01 13.81
C GLU A 442 -13.66 -14.17 14.98
N LEU A 443 -14.14 -12.95 14.72
CA LEU A 443 -14.74 -12.09 15.75
C LEU A 443 -15.94 -12.77 16.41
N GLY A 444 -16.85 -13.35 15.62
CA GLY A 444 -18.02 -14.09 16.12
C GLY A 444 -17.63 -15.30 16.96
N ASN A 445 -16.60 -16.04 16.56
CA ASN A 445 -16.05 -17.15 17.33
C ASN A 445 -15.47 -16.70 18.67
N ARG A 446 -14.73 -15.57 18.70
CA ARG A 446 -14.19 -14.99 19.93
C ARG A 446 -15.28 -14.46 20.84
N LEU A 447 -16.31 -13.81 20.28
CA LEU A 447 -17.47 -13.33 21.02
C LEU A 447 -18.21 -14.50 21.69
N HIS A 448 -18.52 -15.56 20.92
CA HIS A 448 -19.14 -16.77 21.46
C HIS A 448 -18.34 -17.34 22.64
N LYS A 449 -17.01 -17.50 22.48
CA LYS A 449 -16.13 -18.00 23.54
C LYS A 449 -16.10 -17.07 24.76
N GLY A 450 -16.04 -15.75 24.54
CA GLY A 450 -16.05 -14.75 25.61
C GLY A 450 -17.35 -14.77 26.42
N LEU A 451 -18.50 -14.85 25.74
CA LEU A 451 -19.81 -14.98 26.38
C LEU A 451 -19.93 -16.26 27.19
N LEU A 452 -19.52 -17.40 26.62
CA LEU A 452 -19.50 -18.69 27.32
C LEU A 452 -18.68 -18.60 28.62
N ASN A 453 -17.45 -18.08 28.54
CA ASN A 453 -16.58 -17.91 29.69
C ASN A 453 -17.13 -16.92 30.72
N HIS A 454 -17.86 -15.90 30.28
CA HIS A 454 -18.49 -14.93 31.17
C HIS A 454 -19.64 -15.57 31.95
N TRP A 455 -20.56 -16.27 31.28
CA TRP A 455 -21.70 -16.91 31.93
C TRP A 455 -21.30 -18.04 32.88
N LEU A 456 -20.16 -18.72 32.65
CA LEU A 456 -19.60 -19.70 33.59
C LEU A 456 -19.28 -19.13 35.00
N LYS A 457 -19.29 -17.81 35.17
CA LYS A 457 -19.05 -17.13 36.46
C LYS A 457 -20.32 -16.94 37.30
N PHE A 458 -21.49 -17.27 36.75
CA PHE A 458 -22.79 -17.01 37.39
C PHE A 458 -23.44 -18.28 37.93
N THR A 459 -24.43 -18.08 38.80
CA THR A 459 -25.34 -19.12 39.26
C THR A 459 -26.75 -18.76 38.80
N PHE A 460 -27.51 -19.76 38.35
CA PHE A 460 -28.81 -19.57 37.71
C PHE A 460 -29.92 -20.22 38.54
N ASN A 461 -30.99 -19.46 38.79
CA ASN A 461 -32.19 -20.01 39.42
C ASN A 461 -32.94 -20.91 38.42
N PRO A 462 -33.29 -22.15 38.80
CA PRO A 462 -34.02 -23.08 37.95
C PRO A 462 -35.49 -22.66 37.75
N SER A 463 -36.05 -23.00 36.58
CA SER A 463 -37.40 -22.57 36.15
C SER A 463 -38.56 -23.54 36.42
N TYR A 464 -38.36 -24.65 37.13
CA TYR A 464 -39.38 -25.69 37.29
C TYR A 464 -40.04 -25.63 38.69
N GLY A 465 -41.25 -25.06 38.78
CA GLY A 465 -42.00 -24.87 40.02
C GLY A 465 -43.15 -23.86 39.87
N PRO A 466 -43.98 -23.63 40.90
CA PRO A 466 -45.09 -22.66 40.87
C PRO A 466 -44.64 -21.19 40.81
N GLU A 467 -43.35 -20.91 41.04
CA GLU A 467 -42.70 -19.62 40.82
C GLU A 467 -42.15 -19.59 39.39
N LEU A 468 -42.83 -18.82 38.53
CA LEU A 468 -42.62 -18.79 37.07
C LEU A 468 -41.45 -17.87 36.67
N GLU A 469 -40.30 -17.99 37.32
CA GLU A 469 -39.24 -16.97 37.22
C GLU A 469 -37.85 -17.61 37.10
N SER A 470 -37.15 -17.41 35.98
CA SER A 470 -35.81 -18.00 35.81
C SER A 470 -34.78 -17.11 35.13
N GLY A 471 -33.57 -17.15 35.70
CA GLY A 471 -32.37 -16.64 35.04
C GLY A 471 -32.06 -17.36 33.73
N GLY A 472 -32.55 -18.60 33.56
CA GLY A 472 -32.46 -19.34 32.30
C GLY A 472 -33.21 -18.69 31.14
N LEU A 473 -34.44 -18.22 31.37
CA LEU A 473 -35.21 -17.49 30.34
C LEU A 473 -34.57 -16.14 30.00
N ARG A 474 -34.02 -15.45 31.00
CA ARG A 474 -33.32 -14.17 30.79
C ARG A 474 -32.03 -14.35 30.00
N LEU A 475 -31.24 -15.38 30.31
CA LEU A 475 -30.08 -15.79 29.51
C LEU A 475 -30.48 -16.13 28.07
N LYS A 476 -31.58 -16.85 27.87
CA LYS A 476 -32.08 -17.18 26.52
C LYS A 476 -32.44 -15.94 25.71
N ARG A 477 -32.97 -14.89 26.36
CA ARG A 477 -33.21 -13.59 25.72
C ARG A 477 -31.90 -12.92 25.31
N ASP A 478 -30.89 -12.90 26.18
CA ASP A 478 -29.55 -12.37 25.85
C ASP A 478 -28.90 -13.12 24.69
N ILE A 479 -28.96 -14.46 24.69
CA ILE A 479 -28.45 -15.29 23.59
C ILE A 479 -29.18 -14.97 22.28
N THR A 480 -30.49 -14.76 22.33
CA THR A 480 -31.29 -14.39 21.15
C THR A 480 -30.86 -13.04 20.59
N GLU A 481 -30.67 -12.04 21.46
CA GLU A 481 -30.24 -10.70 21.07
C GLU A 481 -28.82 -10.72 20.46
N TYR A 482 -27.87 -11.42 21.09
CA TYR A 482 -26.55 -11.61 20.51
C TYR A 482 -26.60 -12.39 19.19
N GLY A 483 -27.43 -13.42 19.11
CA GLY A 483 -27.69 -14.21 17.91
C GLY A 483 -28.21 -13.36 16.75
N GLU A 484 -29.20 -12.51 17.02
CA GLU A 484 -29.74 -11.55 16.05
C GLU A 484 -28.66 -10.59 15.54
N PHE A 485 -27.80 -10.10 16.42
CA PHE A 485 -26.69 -9.24 16.03
C PHE A 485 -25.67 -9.98 15.14
N VAL A 486 -25.19 -11.16 15.54
CA VAL A 486 -24.13 -11.88 14.79
C VAL A 486 -24.62 -12.43 13.44
N ARG A 487 -25.94 -12.59 13.23
CA ARG A 487 -26.47 -12.92 11.89
C ARG A 487 -26.08 -11.89 10.84
N SER A 488 -25.88 -10.62 11.24
CA SER A 488 -25.37 -9.58 10.34
C SER A 488 -23.96 -9.88 9.79
N PHE A 489 -23.22 -10.83 10.39
CA PHE A 489 -21.90 -11.23 9.95
C PHE A 489 -21.95 -12.12 8.71
N ASN A 490 -23.11 -12.74 8.43
CA ASN A 490 -23.30 -13.73 7.37
C ASN A 490 -22.30 -14.89 7.47
N ALA A 491 -22.08 -15.39 8.70
CA ALA A 491 -21.11 -16.44 9.00
C ALA A 491 -21.84 -17.69 9.56
N PRO A 492 -22.20 -18.68 8.70
CA PRO A 492 -23.06 -19.80 9.11
C PRO A 492 -22.53 -20.61 10.29
N THR A 493 -21.20 -20.75 10.39
CA THR A 493 -20.55 -21.48 11.50
C THR A 493 -20.63 -20.73 12.83
N VAL A 494 -20.82 -19.41 12.81
CA VAL A 494 -21.09 -18.60 14.00
C VAL A 494 -22.56 -18.68 14.33
N ASP A 495 -23.45 -18.59 13.34
CA ASP A 495 -24.90 -18.69 13.53
C ASP A 495 -25.29 -20.00 14.23
N GLU A 496 -24.76 -21.13 13.74
CA GLU A 496 -24.96 -22.46 14.33
C GLU A 496 -24.51 -22.48 15.81
N LYS A 497 -23.40 -21.84 16.15
CA LYS A 497 -22.92 -21.78 17.54
C LYS A 497 -23.89 -21.04 18.45
N PHE A 498 -24.48 -19.94 17.99
CA PHE A 498 -25.47 -19.20 18.79
C PHE A 498 -26.80 -19.94 18.90
N GLU A 499 -27.21 -20.71 17.88
CA GLU A 499 -28.35 -21.63 17.99
C GLU A 499 -28.09 -22.73 19.03
N LEU A 500 -26.90 -23.33 18.99
CA LEU A 500 -26.44 -24.33 19.97
C LEU A 500 -26.38 -23.76 21.41
N LEU A 501 -25.94 -22.51 21.58
CA LEU A 501 -26.03 -21.82 22.88
C LEU A 501 -27.49 -21.71 23.36
N GLY A 502 -28.42 -21.42 22.45
CA GLY A 502 -29.86 -21.36 22.75
C GLY A 502 -30.43 -22.69 23.24
N ILE A 503 -29.97 -23.81 22.67
CA ILE A 503 -30.32 -25.16 23.16
C ILE A 503 -29.70 -25.39 24.54
N MET A 504 -28.43 -25.03 24.73
CA MET A 504 -27.71 -25.21 26.00
C MET A 504 -28.36 -24.41 27.14
N ALA A 505 -28.91 -23.22 26.87
CA ALA A 505 -29.61 -22.43 27.88
C ALA A 505 -30.83 -23.14 28.48
N ASN A 506 -31.43 -24.12 27.77
CA ASN A 506 -32.55 -24.91 28.29
C ASN A 506 -32.15 -25.74 29.53
N VAL A 507 -30.85 -25.95 29.81
CA VAL A 507 -30.35 -26.55 31.06
C VAL A 507 -30.89 -25.85 32.30
N PHE A 508 -31.08 -24.53 32.25
CA PHE A 508 -31.59 -23.74 33.37
C PHE A 508 -33.12 -23.69 33.42
N ILE A 509 -33.79 -24.19 32.39
CA ILE A 509 -35.24 -24.09 32.21
C ILE A 509 -35.92 -25.42 32.55
N VAL A 510 -35.34 -26.55 32.14
CA VAL A 510 -35.98 -27.87 32.30
C VAL A 510 -35.82 -28.45 33.70
N ALA A 511 -36.76 -29.32 34.08
CA ALA A 511 -36.69 -30.10 35.31
C ALA A 511 -35.47 -31.07 35.31
N PRO A 512 -34.94 -31.45 36.49
CA PRO A 512 -33.82 -32.38 36.63
C PRO A 512 -33.98 -33.68 35.86
N GLU A 513 -35.21 -34.17 35.77
CA GLU A 513 -35.59 -35.42 35.08
C GLU A 513 -35.42 -35.32 33.56
N SER A 514 -35.51 -34.13 32.98
CA SER A 514 -35.43 -33.88 31.54
C SER A 514 -34.01 -33.51 31.06
N LEU A 515 -33.04 -33.37 31.98
CA LEU A 515 -31.67 -32.99 31.62
C LEU A 515 -30.93 -34.07 30.81
N SER A 516 -31.27 -35.34 31.04
CA SER A 516 -30.67 -36.49 30.34
C SER A 516 -30.98 -36.50 28.84
N THR A 517 -32.24 -36.25 28.50
CA THR A 517 -32.74 -36.36 27.13
C THR A 517 -32.52 -35.09 26.30
N LEU A 518 -32.23 -33.95 26.96
CA LEU A 518 -32.08 -32.63 26.33
C LEU A 518 -31.00 -32.59 25.22
N PHE A 519 -29.98 -33.46 25.29
CA PHE A 519 -28.82 -33.43 24.40
C PHE A 519 -28.64 -34.68 23.53
N GLU A 520 -29.66 -35.54 23.44
CA GLU A 520 -29.60 -36.76 22.62
C GLU A 520 -29.42 -36.44 21.12
N GLY A 521 -30.06 -35.37 20.64
CA GLY A 521 -29.93 -34.89 19.24
C GLY A 521 -28.74 -33.96 18.98
N THR A 522 -27.92 -33.63 19.97
CA THR A 522 -26.86 -32.61 19.84
C THR A 522 -25.63 -32.96 20.69
N PRO A 523 -24.91 -34.06 20.34
CA PRO A 523 -23.83 -34.57 21.17
C PRO A 523 -22.62 -33.61 21.29
N SER A 524 -22.45 -32.69 20.33
CA SER A 524 -21.33 -31.74 20.27
C SER A 524 -21.25 -30.80 21.48
N ILE A 525 -22.40 -30.42 22.06
CA ILE A 525 -22.47 -29.48 23.19
C ILE A 525 -22.49 -30.14 24.57
N ARG A 526 -22.46 -31.48 24.64
CA ARG A 526 -22.63 -32.23 25.89
C ARG A 526 -21.60 -31.84 26.97
N LYS A 527 -20.34 -31.62 26.58
CA LYS A 527 -19.27 -31.24 27.52
C LYS A 527 -19.48 -29.86 28.14
N ASP A 528 -19.89 -28.89 27.32
CA ASP A 528 -20.17 -27.53 27.81
C ASP A 528 -21.48 -27.49 28.60
N ALA A 529 -22.49 -28.25 28.17
CA ALA A 529 -23.72 -28.45 28.92
C ALA A 529 -23.47 -29.01 30.33
N GLN A 530 -22.59 -29.99 30.49
CA GLN A 530 -22.20 -30.52 31.81
C GLN A 530 -21.60 -29.45 32.73
N ARG A 531 -20.86 -28.49 32.18
CA ARG A 531 -20.35 -27.34 32.95
C ARG A 531 -21.48 -26.40 33.33
N PHE A 532 -22.42 -26.15 32.41
CA PHE A 532 -23.58 -25.29 32.65
C PHE A 532 -24.54 -25.88 33.70
N ILE A 533 -24.74 -27.20 33.74
CA ILE A 533 -25.59 -27.85 34.76
C ILE A 533 -25.05 -27.60 36.17
N GLN A 534 -23.73 -27.51 36.34
CA GLN A 534 -23.10 -27.20 37.65
C GLN A 534 -23.40 -25.78 38.14
N LEU A 535 -23.84 -24.88 37.27
CA LEU A 535 -24.17 -23.50 37.59
C LEU A 535 -25.62 -23.33 38.08
N ARG A 536 -26.42 -24.39 38.07
CA ARG A 536 -27.78 -24.38 38.61
C ARG A 536 -27.75 -24.21 40.13
N ASP A 537 -28.61 -23.34 40.66
CA ASP A 537 -28.70 -23.12 42.11
C ASP A 537 -29.18 -24.39 42.84
N ASP A 538 -30.00 -25.22 42.19
CA ASP A 538 -30.46 -26.52 42.70
C ASP A 538 -29.47 -27.67 42.50
N TYR A 539 -28.27 -27.43 41.96
CA TYR A 539 -27.33 -28.50 41.59
C TYR A 539 -27.05 -29.49 42.74
N LYS A 540 -26.86 -28.96 43.94
CA LYS A 540 -26.64 -29.76 45.16
C LYS A 540 -27.93 -30.36 45.71
N SER A 541 -29.00 -29.57 45.80
CA SER A 541 -30.28 -30.01 46.40
C SER A 541 -30.99 -31.09 45.57
N ALA A 542 -30.93 -30.97 44.24
CA ALA A 542 -31.48 -31.94 43.30
C ALA A 542 -30.55 -33.15 43.02
N LYS A 543 -29.36 -33.21 43.66
CA LYS A 543 -28.36 -34.28 43.51
C LYS A 543 -27.96 -34.53 42.04
N LEU A 544 -27.82 -33.46 41.26
CA LEU A 544 -27.62 -33.55 39.81
C LEU A 544 -26.31 -34.26 39.43
N ALA A 545 -25.27 -34.20 40.27
CA ALA A 545 -24.01 -34.92 40.05
C ALA A 545 -24.21 -36.45 39.88
N ALA A 546 -25.10 -37.05 40.68
CA ALA A 546 -25.39 -38.49 40.61
C ALA A 546 -26.19 -38.85 39.34
N ARG A 547 -27.11 -37.98 38.94
CA ARG A 547 -27.93 -38.14 37.71
C ARG A 547 -27.10 -37.94 36.43
N LEU A 548 -26.07 -37.10 36.48
CA LEU A 548 -25.09 -36.93 35.40
C LEU A 548 -24.09 -38.10 35.32
N ALA A 549 -23.75 -38.71 36.45
CA ALA A 549 -22.88 -39.89 36.46
C ALA A 549 -23.55 -41.11 35.82
N SER A 550 -24.87 -41.30 36.04
CA SER A 550 -25.64 -42.35 35.33
C SER A 550 -25.68 -42.13 33.81
N LEU A 551 -25.63 -40.87 33.35
CA LEU A 551 -25.57 -40.53 31.91
C LEU A 551 -24.22 -40.86 31.25
N ASN A 552 -23.13 -40.92 32.03
CA ASN A 552 -21.81 -41.32 31.53
C ASN A 552 -21.60 -42.84 31.62
N GLY A 553 -22.39 -43.56 32.43
CA GLY A 553 -22.26 -45.00 32.68
C GLY A 553 -22.77 -45.89 31.54
N ASP A 554 -23.75 -45.44 30.76
CA ASP A 554 -24.34 -46.22 29.66
C ASP A 554 -23.45 -46.34 28.40
N GLN A 555 -22.23 -45.81 28.42
CA GLN A 555 -21.24 -46.01 27.35
C GLN A 555 -20.25 -47.17 27.60
N LEU A 556 -20.28 -47.82 28.77
CA LEU A 556 -19.38 -48.94 29.08
C LEU A 556 -20.06 -50.30 29.14
N SER A 557 -21.38 -50.39 28.96
CA SER A 557 -22.13 -51.67 28.98
C SER A 557 -22.62 -52.14 27.59
N GLY A 558 -22.13 -51.52 26.52
CA GLY A 558 -22.45 -51.89 25.13
C GLY A 558 -21.21 -52.31 24.35
N TYR A 559 -20.56 -53.39 24.79
CA TYR A 559 -19.68 -54.22 23.95
C TYR A 559 -20.26 -55.63 23.90
#